data_AF-A0A0K1QEG3-F1
#
_entry.id   AF-A0A0K1QEG3-F1
#
_cell.length_a   1.000
_cell.length_b   1.000
_cell.length_c   1.000
_cell.angle_alpha   90.00
_cell.angle_beta   90.00
_cell.angle_gamma   90.00
#
_symmetry.space_group_name_H-M   'P 1'
#
loop_
_entity.id
_entity.type
_entity.pdbx_description
1 polymer ?
#
loop_
_entity_poly.entity_id
_entity_poly.type
_entity_poly.pdbx_seq_one_letter_code
_entity_poly.pdbx_strand_id
1 'polypeptide(L)'
;MVGSFATMGMYGQVLAIGPFRAALVPCLTHAAWRYDGTRDGAVIVEVVFETPEGSSRSRQLASCFGVDPWDFSTHALDPWRADVEALRAMFSVETVADAPPASGGPVGKFLRLREANFAFYFMPNG
;
A
#
# COMPACT_ATOMS: atom_id res chain seq x y z
N MET A 1 -30.11 3.35 -24.68
CA MET A 1 -30.04 3.24 -23.21
C MET A 1 -29.49 1.85 -22.91
N VAL A 2 -28.17 1.73 -22.76
CA VAL A 2 -27.49 0.45 -22.51
C VAL A 2 -27.21 0.42 -21.01
N GLY A 3 -27.77 -0.57 -20.31
CA GLY A 3 -27.58 -0.74 -18.87
C GLY A 3 -26.10 -0.96 -18.57
N SER A 4 -25.55 -0.08 -17.75
CA SER A 4 -24.22 -0.26 -17.16
C SER A 4 -24.31 -1.44 -16.20
N PHE A 5 -23.72 -2.58 -16.56
CA PHE A 5 -23.32 -3.57 -15.57
C PHE A 5 -22.13 -2.96 -14.83
N ALA A 6 -22.39 -2.39 -13.65
CA ALA A 6 -21.35 -2.12 -12.69
C ALA A 6 -20.67 -3.45 -12.41
N THR A 7 -19.47 -3.63 -12.96
CA THR A 7 -18.62 -4.76 -12.62
C THR A 7 -18.30 -4.55 -11.15
N MET A 8 -18.85 -5.32 -10.20
CA MET A 8 -18.42 -5.23 -8.79
C MET A 8 -16.94 -5.60 -8.73
N GLY A 9 -16.05 -4.63 -8.91
CA GLY A 9 -14.62 -4.83 -8.95
C GLY A 9 -14.06 -4.71 -7.54
N MET A 10 -13.50 -5.81 -7.03
CA MET A 10 -12.76 -5.81 -5.78
C MET A 10 -11.53 -4.90 -5.91
N TYR A 11 -11.46 -3.87 -5.08
CA TYR A 11 -10.27 -3.07 -4.85
C TYR A 11 -9.28 -3.90 -4.01
N GLY A 12 -7.99 -3.74 -4.27
CA GLY A 12 -6.93 -4.31 -3.46
C GLY A 12 -6.13 -3.20 -2.82
N GLN A 13 -5.99 -3.22 -1.50
CA GLN A 13 -5.12 -2.29 -0.80
C GLN A 13 -4.08 -3.04 0.04
N VAL A 14 -2.91 -2.44 0.16
CA VAL A 14 -1.90 -2.86 1.13
C VAL A 14 -1.74 -1.75 2.15
N LEU A 15 -2.05 -2.08 3.41
CA LEU A 15 -1.88 -1.20 4.55
C LEU A 15 -0.55 -1.50 5.24
N ALA A 16 0.06 -0.47 5.81
CA ALA A 16 1.19 -0.59 6.71
C ALA A 16 0.81 0.02 8.07
N ILE A 17 1.09 -0.71 9.15
CA ILE A 17 0.81 -0.30 10.52
C ILE A 17 2.10 -0.37 11.34
N GLY A 18 2.45 0.72 12.01
CA GLY A 18 3.71 0.77 12.75
C GLY A 18 3.94 2.07 13.49
N PRO A 19 5.09 2.18 14.18
CA PRO A 19 5.42 3.35 14.97
C PRO A 19 5.79 4.53 14.08
N PHE A 20 5.18 5.69 14.35
CA PHE A 20 5.59 6.97 13.81
C PHE A 20 7.03 7.28 14.20
N ARG A 21 7.76 7.84 13.24
CA ARG A 21 9.08 8.46 13.43
C ARG A 21 9.10 9.71 12.57
N ALA A 22 9.56 10.84 13.10
CA ALA A 22 9.64 12.08 12.33
C ALA A 22 10.41 11.91 10.99
N ALA A 23 11.43 11.05 10.96
CA ALA A 23 12.20 10.73 9.75
C ALA A 23 11.37 10.06 8.62
N LEU A 24 10.21 9.48 8.93
CA LEU A 24 9.33 8.84 7.96
C LEU A 24 8.35 9.81 7.31
N VAL A 25 8.17 11.02 7.86
CA VAL A 25 7.23 12.04 7.33
C VAL A 25 7.31 12.24 5.81
N PRO A 26 8.49 12.25 5.16
CA PRO A 26 8.58 12.36 3.70
C PRO A 26 8.00 11.18 2.91
N CYS A 27 7.55 10.11 3.58
CA CYS A 27 6.95 8.92 2.98
C CYS A 27 5.49 8.71 3.38
N LEU A 28 4.95 9.56 4.25
CA LEU A 28 3.58 9.41 4.73
C LEU A 28 2.61 10.13 3.79
N THR A 29 1.34 9.71 3.78
CA THR A 29 0.35 10.21 2.83
C THR A 29 -0.04 11.67 3.09
N HIS A 30 -0.02 12.13 4.35
CA HIS A 30 -0.43 13.48 4.68
C HIS A 30 0.72 14.49 4.61
N ALA A 31 0.37 15.76 4.42
CA ALA A 31 1.32 16.86 4.52
C ALA A 31 2.00 16.90 5.90
N ALA A 32 3.28 17.32 5.93
CA ALA A 32 4.12 17.28 7.13
C ALA A 32 3.47 17.91 8.37
N TRP A 33 2.76 19.04 8.21
CA TRP A 33 2.08 19.74 9.31
C TRP A 33 1.01 18.90 10.02
N ARG A 34 0.46 17.85 9.37
CA ARG A 34 -0.48 16.94 10.03
C ARG A 34 0.19 16.04 11.07
N TYR A 35 1.51 15.91 11.00
CA TYR A 35 2.30 15.16 11.96
C TYR A 35 2.99 16.06 12.99
N ASP A 36 2.78 17.39 12.94
CA ASP A 36 3.29 18.31 13.96
C ASP A 36 2.73 17.92 15.33
N GLY A 37 3.63 17.67 16.29
CA GLY A 37 3.26 17.21 17.63
C GLY A 37 2.90 15.72 17.72
N THR A 38 3.00 14.95 16.64
CA THR A 38 2.90 13.48 16.72
C THR A 38 4.10 12.94 17.47
N ARG A 39 3.84 12.21 18.55
CA ARG A 39 4.89 11.62 19.39
C ARG A 39 5.54 10.44 18.67
N ASP A 40 6.87 10.39 18.68
CA ASP A 40 7.62 9.22 18.22
C ASP A 40 7.12 7.94 18.93
N GLY A 41 6.93 6.88 18.15
CA GLY A 41 6.35 5.62 18.62
C GLY A 41 4.83 5.58 18.66
N ALA A 42 4.11 6.67 18.38
CA ALA A 42 2.66 6.61 18.17
C ALA A 42 2.31 5.68 17.00
N VAL A 43 1.25 4.88 17.12
CA VAL A 43 0.84 3.98 16.03
C VAL A 43 0.21 4.80 14.91
N ILE A 44 0.68 4.60 13.68
CA ILE A 44 0.09 5.16 12.46
C ILE A 44 -0.30 4.05 11.49
N VAL A 45 -1.24 4.37 10.60
CA VAL A 45 -1.72 3.49 9.54
C VAL A 45 -1.55 4.22 8.22
N GLU A 46 -0.97 3.55 7.23
CA GLU A 46 -0.68 4.13 5.92
C GLU A 46 -1.15 3.18 4.81
N VAL A 47 -1.87 3.72 3.83
CA VAL A 47 -2.10 3.01 2.56
C VAL A 47 -0.82 3.11 1.74
N VAL A 48 -0.28 1.96 1.33
CA VAL A 48 0.99 1.87 0.61
C VAL A 48 0.77 1.60 -0.87
N PHE A 49 -0.12 0.64 -1.16
CA PHE A 49 -0.53 0.31 -2.51
C PHE A 49 -2.06 0.30 -2.56
N GLU A 50 -2.59 0.83 -3.66
CA GLU A 50 -4.01 0.77 -3.97
C GLU A 50 -4.14 0.46 -5.46
N THR A 51 -4.99 -0.51 -5.80
CA THR A 51 -5.34 -0.78 -7.19
C THR A 51 -6.75 -0.28 -7.47
N PRO A 52 -6.96 0.50 -8.55
CA PRO A 52 -8.30 0.87 -8.98
C PRO A 52 -9.11 -0.37 -9.34
N GLU A 53 -10.43 -0.21 -9.36
CA GLU A 53 -11.46 -1.24 -9.54
C GLU A 53 -11.05 -2.31 -10.57
N GLY A 54 -11.03 -3.57 -10.15
CA GLY A 54 -10.74 -4.70 -11.04
C GLY A 54 -10.06 -5.86 -10.35
N SER A 55 -10.77 -7.00 -10.30
CA SER A 55 -10.29 -8.22 -9.66
C SER A 55 -8.94 -8.72 -10.19
N SER A 56 -8.56 -8.39 -11.43
CA SER A 56 -7.26 -8.78 -12.01
C SER A 56 -6.06 -8.03 -11.42
N ARG A 57 -6.16 -6.72 -11.18
CA ARG A 57 -5.06 -5.95 -10.57
C ARG A 57 -4.92 -6.26 -9.10
N SER A 58 -6.02 -6.42 -8.38
CA SER A 58 -6.00 -6.86 -6.97
C SER A 58 -5.28 -8.22 -6.82
N ARG A 59 -5.56 -9.19 -7.72
CA ARG A 59 -4.83 -10.47 -7.75
C ARG A 59 -3.35 -10.31 -8.09
N GLN A 60 -3.01 -9.43 -9.03
CA GLN A 60 -1.62 -9.15 -9.36
C GLN A 60 -0.88 -8.57 -8.15
N LEU A 61 -1.49 -7.62 -7.43
CA LEU A 61 -0.92 -7.07 -6.21
C LEU A 61 -0.70 -8.15 -5.15
N ALA A 62 -1.71 -8.98 -4.87
CA ALA A 62 -1.60 -10.11 -3.95
C ALA A 62 -0.46 -11.07 -4.33
N SER A 63 -0.33 -11.39 -5.63
CA SER A 63 0.74 -12.26 -6.14
C SER A 63 2.14 -11.69 -5.92
N CYS A 64 2.30 -10.35 -5.89
CA CYS A 64 3.58 -9.71 -5.58
C CYS A 64 4.03 -9.99 -4.14
N PHE A 65 3.12 -10.35 -3.24
CA PHE A 65 3.44 -10.75 -1.87
C PHE A 65 3.39 -12.26 -1.65
N GLY A 66 3.18 -13.05 -2.72
CA GLY A 66 3.06 -14.49 -2.63
C GLY A 66 1.82 -14.97 -1.86
N VAL A 67 0.77 -14.14 -1.78
CA VAL A 67 -0.49 -14.49 -1.11
C VAL A 67 -1.59 -14.79 -2.13
N ASP A 68 -2.48 -15.73 -1.78
CA ASP A 68 -3.72 -15.94 -2.51
C ASP A 68 -4.74 -14.88 -2.05
N PRO A 69 -5.24 -14.02 -2.95
CA PRO A 69 -6.23 -13.00 -2.60
C PRO A 69 -7.56 -13.56 -2.09
N TRP A 70 -7.83 -14.85 -2.29
CA TRP A 70 -9.02 -15.55 -1.78
C TRP A 70 -8.76 -16.30 -0.46
N ASP A 71 -7.53 -16.26 0.04
CA ASP A 71 -7.22 -16.75 1.37
C ASP A 71 -7.64 -15.72 2.42
N PHE A 72 -8.91 -15.79 2.84
CA PHE A 72 -9.48 -14.98 3.92
C PHE A 72 -8.82 -15.21 5.29
N SER A 73 -7.95 -16.22 5.41
CA SER A 73 -7.22 -16.50 6.65
C SER A 73 -5.87 -15.78 6.74
N THR A 74 -5.35 -15.22 5.64
CA THR A 74 -4.01 -14.61 5.60
C THR A 74 -4.04 -13.19 5.04
N HIS A 75 -4.54 -12.25 5.84
CA HIS A 75 -4.44 -10.81 5.53
C HIS A 75 -3.08 -10.22 5.90
N ALA A 76 -2.30 -10.86 6.77
CA ALA A 76 -0.96 -10.39 7.12
C ALA A 76 0.04 -10.76 6.02
N LEU A 77 0.85 -9.80 5.60
CA LEU A 77 1.87 -9.97 4.58
C LEU A 77 3.25 -10.09 5.22
N ASP A 78 4.10 -10.94 4.64
CA ASP A 78 5.54 -10.90 4.90
C ASP A 78 6.22 -9.92 3.93
N PRO A 79 6.61 -8.72 4.38
CA PRO A 79 7.17 -7.71 3.48
C PRO A 79 8.56 -8.05 2.96
N TRP A 80 9.25 -9.03 3.56
CA TRP A 80 10.56 -9.49 3.12
C TRP A 80 10.48 -10.50 1.98
N ARG A 81 9.32 -11.12 1.78
CA ARG A 81 9.03 -12.01 0.66
C ARG A 81 8.40 -11.32 -0.54
N ALA A 82 8.17 -10.01 -0.46
CA ALA A 82 7.60 -9.23 -1.54
C ALA A 82 8.52 -9.20 -2.77
N ASP A 83 7.96 -9.46 -3.94
CA ASP A 83 8.61 -9.26 -5.23
C ASP A 83 8.63 -7.76 -5.57
N VAL A 84 9.72 -7.11 -5.19
CA VAL A 84 9.91 -5.67 -5.36
C VAL A 84 9.94 -5.28 -6.84
N GLU A 85 10.46 -6.13 -7.73
CA GLU A 85 10.54 -5.83 -9.16
C GLU A 85 9.16 -5.91 -9.80
N ALA A 86 8.34 -6.89 -9.43
CA ALA A 86 6.93 -6.93 -9.84
C ALA A 86 6.15 -5.71 -9.35
N LEU A 87 6.36 -5.27 -8.10
CA LEU A 87 5.76 -4.04 -7.56
C LEU A 87 6.23 -2.81 -8.35
N ARG A 88 7.51 -2.69 -8.69
CA ARG A 88 8.01 -1.60 -9.55
C ARG A 88 7.34 -1.61 -10.90
N ALA A 89 7.26 -2.76 -11.57
CA ALA A 89 6.61 -2.86 -12.87
C ALA A 89 5.14 -2.42 -12.78
N MET A 90 4.41 -2.87 -11.76
CA MET A 90 3.01 -2.54 -11.54
C MET A 90 2.75 -1.06 -11.27
N PHE A 91 3.62 -0.39 -10.50
CA PHE A 91 3.46 1.01 -10.10
C PHE A 91 4.41 1.98 -10.84
N SER A 92 5.02 1.54 -11.94
CA SER A 92 5.97 2.36 -12.74
C SER A 92 5.29 3.43 -13.60
N VAL A 93 3.99 3.27 -13.90
CA VAL A 93 3.27 4.12 -14.88
C VAL A 93 2.18 4.99 -14.26
N GLU A 94 1.74 4.69 -13.04
CA GLU A 94 0.74 5.50 -12.34
C GLU A 94 1.45 6.36 -11.29
N THR A 95 1.79 7.58 -11.71
CA THR A 95 2.07 8.70 -10.83
C THR A 95 0.85 8.89 -9.93
N VAL A 96 0.90 8.30 -8.72
CA VAL A 96 0.05 8.75 -7.62
C VAL A 96 0.48 10.21 -7.40
N ALA A 97 -0.35 11.15 -7.89
CA ALA A 97 -0.03 12.58 -7.92
C ALA A 97 0.29 13.16 -6.51
N ASP A 98 -0.04 12.41 -5.46
CA ASP A 98 0.09 12.81 -4.07
C ASP A 98 1.23 12.11 -3.30
N ALA A 99 1.99 11.19 -3.91
CA ALA A 99 3.13 10.57 -3.23
C ALA A 99 4.31 11.56 -3.18
N PRO A 100 4.87 11.89 -1.98
CA PRO A 100 5.96 12.85 -1.91
C PRO A 100 7.18 12.34 -2.70
N PRO A 101 7.86 13.19 -3.50
CA PRO A 101 9.01 12.77 -4.32
C PRO A 101 10.14 12.13 -3.49
N ALA A 102 10.26 12.54 -2.22
CA ALA A 102 11.23 11.99 -1.28
C ALA A 102 10.97 10.53 -0.87
N SER A 103 9.77 9.99 -1.15
CA SER A 103 9.43 8.59 -0.90
C SER A 103 9.89 7.66 -2.02
N GLY A 104 10.25 8.17 -3.21
CA GLY A 104 10.51 7.32 -4.38
C GLY A 104 9.27 6.61 -4.92
N GLY A 105 8.08 7.22 -4.76
CA GLY A 105 6.79 6.64 -5.14
C GLY A 105 6.26 5.59 -4.15
N PRO A 106 5.22 4.83 -4.54
CA PRO A 106 4.62 3.78 -3.69
C PRO A 106 5.61 2.69 -3.28
N VAL A 107 6.48 2.25 -4.18
CA VAL A 107 7.48 1.21 -3.89
C VAL A 107 8.55 1.73 -2.91
N GLY A 108 9.04 2.95 -3.08
CA GLY A 108 10.02 3.50 -2.14
C GLY A 108 9.41 3.75 -0.76
N LYS A 109 8.14 4.16 -0.67
CA LYS A 109 7.36 4.19 0.58
C LYS A 109 7.30 2.81 1.24
N PHE A 110 6.91 1.77 0.49
CA PHE A 110 6.88 0.39 0.96
C PHE A 110 8.23 -0.04 1.58
N LEU A 111 9.33 0.17 0.84
CA LEU A 111 10.66 -0.20 1.29
C LEU A 111 11.04 0.54 2.59
N ARG A 112 10.81 1.85 2.68
CA ARG A 112 11.11 2.60 3.92
C ARG A 112 10.30 2.12 5.12
N LEU A 113 9.02 1.83 4.93
CA LEU A 113 8.15 1.32 6.00
C LEU A 113 8.54 -0.11 6.42
N ARG A 114 8.97 -0.95 5.47
CA ARG A 114 9.52 -2.29 5.75
C ARG A 114 10.78 -2.20 6.60
N GLU A 115 11.75 -1.36 6.22
CA GLU A 115 12.97 -1.16 7.02
C GLU A 115 12.66 -0.53 8.39
N ALA A 116 11.55 0.20 8.52
CA ALA A 116 11.06 0.73 9.78
C ALA A 116 10.29 -0.30 10.64
N ASN A 117 10.21 -1.56 10.18
CA ASN A 117 9.54 -2.68 10.85
C ASN A 117 8.02 -2.48 11.03
N PHE A 118 7.36 -1.93 10.00
CA PHE A 118 5.90 -1.90 9.93
C PHE A 118 5.35 -3.30 9.63
N ALA A 119 4.19 -3.60 10.20
CA ALA A 119 3.39 -4.75 9.79
C ALA A 119 2.57 -4.40 8.55
N PHE A 120 2.44 -5.34 7.61
CA PHE A 120 1.74 -5.11 6.35
C PHE A 120 0.53 -6.02 6.24
N TYR A 121 -0.54 -5.49 5.67
CA TYR A 121 -1.79 -6.22 5.53
C TYR A 121 -2.40 -6.01 4.14
N PHE A 122 -2.84 -7.10 3.51
CA PHE A 122 -3.64 -7.06 2.30
C PHE A 122 -5.13 -6.99 2.66
N MET A 123 -5.79 -5.94 2.18
CA MET A 123 -7.20 -5.70 2.37
C MET A 123 -7.91 -5.79 1.01
N PRO A 124 -8.67 -6.87 0.75
CA PRO A 124 -9.61 -6.91 -0.35
C PRO A 124 -10.82 -6.05 0.05
N ASN A 125 -11.05 -4.95 -0.66
CA ASN A 125 -12.23 -4.11 -0.50
C ASN A 125 -13.20 -4.46 -1.64
N GLY A 126 -14.28 -5.16 -1.32
CA GLY A 126 -15.30 -5.62 -2.28
C GLY A 126 -16.71 -5.21 -1.86
#